data_AF-A0A965P2K0-F1
#
_entry.id   AF-A0A965P2K0-F1
#
_cell.length_a   1.000
_cell.length_b   1.000
_cell.length_c   1.000
_cell.angle_alpha   90.00
_cell.angle_beta   90.00
_cell.angle_gamma   90.00
#
_symmetry.space_group_name_H-M   'P 1'
#
loop_
_entity.id
_entity.type
_entity.pdbx_description
1 polymer ?
#
loop_
_entity_poly.entity_id
_entity_poly.type
_entity_poly.pdbx_seq_one_letter_code
_entity_poly.pdbx_strand_id
1 'polypeptide(L)'
;MPAIKEEFTSQDQRVAVCLTTFRKGKKQKVKAMEVDICDTEAYQKTYKGKTRSELKDSDFLFPETRSFPIVSPQDIRDAISNYGRMSGKMTYDAFIKKLYQKAKSKGPEFVAAIPDSTKKEHNLS
;
A
#
# COMPACT_ATOMS: atom_id res chain seq x y z
N MET A 1 -7.49 56.79 20.94
CA MET A 1 -7.02 55.62 20.15
C MET A 1 -6.12 56.11 19.03
N PRO A 2 -4.79 56.04 19.20
CA PRO A 2 -3.78 56.28 18.15
C PRO A 2 -3.16 54.93 17.70
N ALA A 3 -3.10 54.63 16.41
CA ALA A 3 -2.03 54.99 15.46
C ALA A 3 -0.70 54.23 15.70
N ILE A 4 -0.45 53.28 14.78
CA ILE A 4 0.80 52.89 14.11
C ILE A 4 2.11 53.25 14.86
N LYS A 5 2.89 52.23 15.19
CA LYS A 5 4.34 52.38 15.45
C LYS A 5 5.09 51.31 14.68
N GLU A 6 5.65 51.72 13.55
CA GLU A 6 6.89 51.15 13.05
C GLU A 6 8.02 51.57 13.99
N GLU A 7 8.85 50.62 14.42
CA GLU A 7 10.21 50.95 14.85
C GLU A 7 11.16 49.90 14.27
N PHE A 8 11.77 50.30 13.15
CA PHE A 8 12.90 49.66 12.51
C PHE A 8 14.18 50.22 13.18
N THR A 9 14.93 49.38 13.89
CA THR A 9 16.32 49.67 14.30
C THR A 9 17.11 48.37 14.07
N SER A 10 17.78 48.23 12.93
CA SER A 10 19.14 48.69 12.62
C SER A 10 20.17 48.15 13.61
N GLN A 11 20.77 47.01 13.28
CA GLN A 11 22.09 46.66 13.80
C GLN A 11 22.86 45.85 12.75
N ASP A 12 23.85 46.52 12.15
CA ASP A 12 24.94 46.00 11.34
C ASP A 12 25.51 44.68 11.90
N GLN A 13 25.47 43.63 11.08
CA GLN A 13 26.60 42.71 10.99
C GLN A 13 26.94 42.49 9.52
N ARG A 14 28.04 43.14 9.12
CA ARG A 14 28.70 42.98 7.83
C ARG A 14 29.52 41.70 7.86
N VAL A 15 29.15 40.72 7.05
CA VAL A 15 30.10 39.73 6.56
C VAL A 15 29.88 39.56 5.07
N ALA A 16 30.77 40.17 4.30
CA ALA A 16 30.90 39.94 2.87
C ALA A 16 31.57 38.58 2.65
N VAL A 17 30.87 37.66 1.99
CA VAL A 17 31.53 36.51 1.35
C VAL A 17 31.20 36.57 -0.13
N CYS A 18 32.25 36.83 -0.91
CA CYS A 18 32.22 36.98 -2.35
C CYS A 18 31.81 35.70 -3.07
N LEU A 19 30.79 35.85 -3.92
CA LEU A 19 30.65 35.33 -5.28
C LEU A 19 31.60 34.21 -5.74
N THR A 20 31.07 32.99 -5.88
CA THR A 20 31.58 31.98 -6.84
C THR A 20 30.42 31.29 -7.55
N THR A 21 30.06 31.83 -8.71
CA THR A 21 29.58 31.18 -9.94
C THR A 21 29.08 29.72 -9.88
N PHE A 22 27.78 29.46 -10.16
CA PHE A 22 27.41 28.24 -10.90
C PHE A 22 26.06 28.29 -11.65
N ARG A 23 26.19 28.49 -12.97
CA ARG A 23 25.51 27.83 -14.10
C ARG A 23 23.98 27.63 -14.10
N LYS A 24 23.37 28.42 -14.99
CA LYS A 24 22.12 28.22 -15.74
C LYS A 24 21.83 26.74 -16.09
N GLY A 25 20.88 26.12 -15.37
CA GLY A 25 20.29 24.83 -15.69
C GLY A 25 19.09 24.99 -16.64
N LYS A 26 19.15 24.29 -17.78
CA LYS A 26 18.19 24.31 -18.88
C LYS A 26 16.78 23.92 -18.44
N LYS A 27 15.79 24.58 -19.09
CA LYS A 27 14.43 24.10 -19.31
C LYS A 27 14.41 22.57 -19.50
N GLN A 28 13.78 21.84 -18.59
CA GLN A 28 13.31 20.50 -18.89
C GLN A 28 11.81 20.61 -19.13
N LYS A 29 11.46 20.55 -20.43
CA LYS A 29 10.10 20.30 -20.91
C LYS A 29 9.53 19.15 -20.10
N VAL A 30 8.46 19.44 -19.35
CA VAL A 30 7.45 18.44 -19.01
C VAL A 30 6.93 17.90 -20.33
N LYS A 31 7.50 16.77 -20.74
CA LYS A 31 6.90 15.91 -21.75
C LYS A 31 5.65 15.39 -21.08
N ALA A 32 4.49 15.85 -21.52
CA ALA A 32 3.27 15.08 -21.38
C ALA A 32 3.58 13.72 -22.01
N MET A 33 3.93 12.77 -21.16
CA MET A 33 3.90 11.38 -21.52
C MET A 33 2.43 11.07 -21.37
N GLU A 34 1.70 11.11 -22.48
CA GLU A 34 0.44 10.39 -22.59
C GLU A 34 0.77 8.96 -22.19
N VAL A 35 0.41 8.61 -20.96
CA VAL A 35 0.45 7.23 -20.51
C VAL A 35 -0.80 6.63 -21.12
N ASP A 36 -0.65 6.02 -22.29
CA ASP A 36 -1.53 4.95 -22.71
C ASP A 36 -1.46 3.88 -21.61
N ILE A 37 -2.42 3.93 -20.69
CA ILE A 37 -2.65 2.92 -19.66
C ILE A 37 -3.21 1.69 -20.40
N CYS A 38 -2.37 0.98 -21.15
CA CYS A 38 -2.81 -0.25 -21.81
C CYS A 38 -2.23 -1.50 -21.15
N ASP A 39 -0.95 -1.54 -20.76
CA ASP A 39 -0.42 -2.69 -20.02
C ASP A 39 0.81 -2.28 -19.22
N THR A 40 0.60 -1.68 -18.04
CA THR A 40 1.63 -1.75 -17.01
C THR A 40 1.71 -3.20 -16.58
N GLU A 41 2.74 -3.89 -17.04
CA GLU A 41 3.27 -5.16 -16.53
C GLU A 41 3.69 -4.98 -15.06
N ALA A 42 2.69 -4.73 -14.21
CA ALA A 42 2.77 -4.74 -12.78
C ALA A 42 3.16 -6.16 -12.40
N TYR A 43 4.46 -6.37 -12.13
CA TYR A 43 5.08 -7.57 -11.55
C TYR A 43 4.04 -8.64 -11.27
N GLN A 44 3.73 -9.47 -12.27
CA GLN A 44 2.64 -10.43 -12.15
C GLN A 44 3.05 -11.39 -11.05
N LYS A 45 2.53 -11.19 -9.84
CA LYS A 45 2.79 -12.07 -8.70
C LYS A 45 2.42 -13.48 -9.17
N THR A 46 3.42 -14.33 -9.33
CA THR A 46 3.22 -15.72 -9.69
C THR A 46 2.86 -16.46 -8.41
N TYR A 47 1.65 -16.99 -8.36
CA TYR A 47 1.15 -17.73 -7.20
C TYR A 47 1.49 -19.19 -7.41
N LYS A 48 2.65 -19.62 -6.89
CA LYS A 48 3.25 -20.95 -7.16
C LYS A 48 3.48 -21.22 -8.66
N GLY A 49 4.00 -20.21 -9.38
CA GLY A 49 4.27 -20.32 -10.82
C GLY A 49 3.03 -20.20 -11.71
N LYS A 50 1.84 -19.93 -11.14
CA LYS A 50 0.62 -19.68 -11.89
C LYS A 50 0.27 -18.20 -11.88
N THR A 51 -0.25 -17.72 -13.00
CA THR A 51 -0.79 -16.36 -13.09
C THR A 51 -2.15 -16.28 -12.39
N ARG A 52 -2.57 -15.07 -12.00
CA ARG A 52 -3.90 -14.85 -11.37
C ARG A 52 -5.04 -15.37 -12.25
N SER A 53 -4.89 -15.30 -13.57
CA SER A 53 -5.89 -15.74 -14.56
C SER A 53 -6.10 -17.25 -14.53
N GLU A 54 -5.05 -18.03 -14.26
CA GLU A 54 -5.06 -19.50 -14.22
C GLU A 54 -5.54 -20.07 -12.87
N LEU A 55 -5.69 -19.22 -11.85
CA LEU A 55 -6.24 -19.62 -10.56
C LEU A 55 -7.76 -19.80 -10.66
N LYS A 56 -8.26 -20.84 -10.00
CA LYS A 56 -9.69 -21.08 -9.90
C LYS A 56 -10.32 -20.05 -8.97
N ASP A 57 -11.57 -19.69 -9.20
CA ASP A 57 -12.30 -18.78 -8.31
C ASP A 57 -12.37 -19.31 -6.87
N SER A 58 -12.38 -20.64 -6.71
CA SER A 58 -12.29 -21.32 -5.43
C SER A 58 -10.98 -21.09 -4.67
N ASP A 59 -9.91 -20.62 -5.31
CA ASP A 59 -8.66 -20.26 -4.64
C ASP A 59 -8.68 -18.84 -4.06
N PHE A 60 -9.63 -18.02 -4.49
CA PHE A 60 -9.81 -16.68 -3.96
C PHE A 60 -10.67 -16.69 -2.70
N LEU A 61 -10.40 -15.74 -1.80
CA LEU A 61 -11.24 -15.52 -0.62
C LEU A 61 -12.61 -14.94 -1.03
N PHE A 62 -12.61 -14.08 -2.06
CA PHE A 62 -13.81 -13.55 -2.69
C PHE A 62 -13.83 -13.95 -4.17
N PRO A 63 -14.57 -15.01 -4.53
CA PRO A 63 -14.62 -15.49 -5.92
C PRO A 63 -15.25 -14.45 -6.87
N GLU A 64 -16.29 -13.73 -6.42
CA GLU A 64 -17.00 -12.74 -7.26
C GLU A 64 -16.08 -11.64 -7.80
N THR A 65 -15.20 -11.11 -6.95
CA THR A 65 -14.25 -10.06 -7.32
C THR A 65 -12.85 -10.62 -7.63
N ARG A 66 -12.69 -11.95 -7.58
CA ARG A 66 -11.41 -12.67 -7.64
C ARG A 66 -10.34 -11.98 -6.77
N SER A 67 -10.73 -11.59 -5.54
CA SER A 67 -9.87 -10.86 -4.60
C SER A 67 -9.24 -11.79 -3.56
N PHE A 68 -8.01 -11.48 -3.17
CA PHE A 68 -7.16 -12.26 -2.27
C PHE A 68 -6.99 -13.72 -2.71
N PRO A 69 -6.08 -13.99 -3.65
CA PRO A 69 -5.69 -15.36 -3.97
C PRO A 69 -5.02 -16.00 -2.76
N ILE A 70 -5.57 -17.11 -2.24
CA ILE A 70 -5.00 -17.86 -1.10
C ILE A 70 -4.40 -19.16 -1.64
N VAL A 71 -3.15 -19.08 -2.11
CA VAL A 71 -2.45 -20.19 -2.78
C VAL A 71 -1.23 -20.66 -1.96
N SER A 72 -0.68 -19.75 -1.17
CA SER A 72 0.45 -19.91 -0.28
C SER A 72 0.12 -19.40 1.13
N PRO A 73 0.83 -19.87 2.18
CA PRO A 73 0.65 -19.36 3.53
C PRO A 73 0.98 -17.86 3.65
N GLN A 74 1.90 -17.35 2.82
CA GLN A 74 2.25 -15.93 2.80
C GLN A 74 1.07 -15.05 2.36
N ASP A 75 0.20 -15.57 1.47
CA ASP A 75 -0.96 -14.83 0.97
C ASP A 75 -1.94 -14.45 2.09
N ILE A 76 -1.94 -15.16 3.22
CA ILE A 76 -2.76 -14.84 4.39
C ILE A 76 -2.29 -13.55 5.04
N ARG A 77 -0.97 -13.39 5.21
CA ARG A 77 -0.39 -12.17 5.76
C ARG A 77 -0.60 -10.99 4.81
N ASP A 78 -0.39 -11.23 3.52
CA ASP A 78 -0.67 -10.25 2.47
C ASP A 78 -2.14 -9.85 2.47
N ALA A 79 -3.06 -10.80 2.65
CA ALA A 79 -4.50 -10.53 2.69
C ALA A 79 -4.89 -9.67 3.89
N ILE A 80 -4.32 -9.95 5.07
CA ILE A 80 -4.53 -9.14 6.27
C ILE A 80 -3.99 -7.72 6.07
N SER A 81 -2.77 -7.57 5.55
CA SER A 81 -2.15 -6.26 5.31
C SER A 81 -2.90 -5.46 4.23
N ASN A 82 -3.34 -6.12 3.16
CA ASN A 82 -4.07 -5.49 2.06
C ASN A 82 -5.55 -5.26 2.38
N TYR A 83 -6.09 -5.82 3.46
CA TYR A 83 -7.49 -5.64 3.83
C TYR A 83 -7.87 -4.15 3.89
N GLY A 84 -7.03 -3.31 4.53
CA GLY A 84 -7.27 -1.87 4.63
C GLY A 84 -7.21 -1.12 3.30
N ARG A 85 -6.68 -1.75 2.25
CA ARG A 85 -6.67 -1.22 0.87
C ARG A 85 -7.88 -1.68 0.07
N MET A 86 -8.59 -2.72 0.51
CA MET A 86 -9.82 -3.16 -0.14
C MET A 86 -10.96 -2.23 0.27
N SER A 87 -11.63 -1.64 -0.72
CA SER A 87 -12.84 -0.83 -0.57
C SER A 87 -14.09 -1.70 -0.27
N GLY A 88 -13.97 -2.59 0.71
CA GLY A 88 -15.05 -3.50 1.11
C GLY A 88 -15.95 -2.90 2.19
N LYS A 89 -17.25 -3.23 2.13
CA LYS A 89 -18.25 -2.89 3.17
C LYS A 89 -18.22 -3.83 4.39
N MET A 90 -17.43 -4.91 4.31
CA MET A 90 -17.32 -5.92 5.38
C MET A 90 -16.52 -5.36 6.57
N THR A 91 -16.77 -5.87 7.77
CA THR A 91 -15.95 -5.58 8.96
C THR A 91 -14.71 -6.46 9.00
N TYR A 92 -13.63 -5.97 9.62
CA TYR A 92 -12.37 -6.70 9.70
C TYR A 92 -12.54 -8.08 10.38
N ASP A 93 -13.35 -8.14 11.45
CA ASP A 93 -13.65 -9.41 12.14
C ASP A 93 -14.33 -10.45 11.22
N ALA A 94 -15.31 -10.02 10.44
CA ALA A 94 -15.99 -10.91 9.50
C ALA A 94 -15.06 -11.37 8.37
N PHE A 95 -14.13 -10.51 7.95
CA PHE A 95 -13.08 -10.86 7.00
C PHE A 95 -12.13 -11.91 7.60
N ILE A 96 -11.65 -11.71 8.82
CA ILE A 96 -10.75 -12.63 9.52
C ILE A 96 -11.43 -13.99 9.75
N LYS A 97 -12.71 -14.03 10.14
CA LYS A 97 -13.49 -15.28 10.25
C LYS A 97 -13.56 -16.03 8.92
N LYS A 98 -13.84 -15.31 7.82
CA LYS A 98 -13.90 -15.91 6.48
C LYS A 98 -12.53 -16.40 6.01
N LEU A 99 -11.47 -15.63 6.28
CA LEU A 99 -10.08 -15.99 5.98
C LEU A 99 -9.67 -17.25 6.75
N TYR A 100 -10.02 -17.34 8.04
CA TYR A 100 -9.76 -18.51 8.88
C TYR A 100 -10.45 -19.77 8.37
N GLN A 101 -11.74 -19.68 8.01
CA GLN A 101 -12.46 -20.80 7.41
C GLN A 101 -11.81 -21.27 6.10
N LYS A 102 -11.38 -20.31 5.26
CA LYS A 102 -10.69 -20.61 4.01
C LYS A 102 -9.34 -21.28 4.26
N ALA A 103 -8.55 -20.75 5.20
CA ALA A 103 -7.28 -21.32 5.62
C ALA A 103 -7.45 -22.76 6.14
N LYS A 104 -8.45 -23.00 7.00
CA LYS A 104 -8.79 -24.34 7.52
C LYS A 104 -9.15 -25.32 6.42
N SER A 105 -9.87 -24.87 5.39
CA SER A 105 -10.21 -25.70 4.23
C SER A 105 -9.00 -26.03 3.34
N LYS A 106 -7.95 -25.21 3.37
CA LYS A 106 -6.73 -25.42 2.56
C LYS A 106 -5.71 -26.28 3.27
N GLY A 107 -5.57 -26.14 4.58
CA GLY A 107 -4.71 -26.98 5.40
C GLY A 107 -4.11 -26.27 6.62
N PRO A 108 -3.45 -27.01 7.51
CA PRO A 108 -2.91 -26.48 8.75
C PRO A 108 -1.80 -25.44 8.54
N GLU A 109 -1.03 -25.54 7.45
CA GLU A 109 0.04 -24.57 7.11
C GLU A 109 -0.51 -23.14 6.93
N PHE A 110 -1.69 -23.02 6.35
CA PHE A 110 -2.37 -21.75 6.15
C PHE A 110 -2.85 -21.18 7.49
N VAL A 111 -3.43 -22.02 8.35
CA VAL A 111 -3.86 -21.60 9.69
C VAL A 111 -2.68 -21.15 10.55
N ALA A 112 -1.53 -21.80 10.42
CA ALA A 112 -0.30 -21.43 11.11
C ALA A 112 0.26 -20.06 10.65
N ALA A 113 0.00 -19.66 9.40
CA ALA A 113 0.46 -18.37 8.89
C ALA A 113 -0.37 -17.17 9.35
N ILE A 114 -1.58 -17.40 9.89
CA ILE A 114 -2.37 -16.35 10.53
C ILE A 114 -1.63 -15.88 11.78
N PRO A 115 -1.34 -14.57 11.93
CA PRO A 115 -0.67 -14.03 13.12
C PRO A 115 -1.46 -14.33 14.38
N ASP A 116 -0.77 -14.73 15.45
CA ASP A 116 -1.44 -15.07 16.71
C ASP A 116 -2.11 -13.86 17.35
N SER A 117 -1.59 -12.64 17.14
CA SER A 117 -2.26 -11.41 17.55
C SER A 117 -3.67 -11.32 16.96
N THR A 118 -3.81 -11.63 15.67
CA THR A 118 -5.11 -11.62 14.99
C THR A 118 -6.03 -12.73 15.50
N LYS A 119 -5.51 -13.92 15.83
CA LYS A 119 -6.33 -14.99 16.42
C LYS A 119 -6.87 -14.61 17.79
N LYS A 120 -6.03 -13.98 18.62
CA LYS A 120 -6.37 -13.55 19.98
C LYS A 120 -7.36 -12.39 19.99
N GLU A 121 -7.11 -11.37 19.17
CA GLU A 121 -7.99 -10.19 19.08
C GLU A 121 -9.40 -10.54 18.59
N HIS A 122 -9.52 -11.55 17.72
CA HIS A 122 -10.78 -11.96 17.11
C HIS A 122 -11.43 -13.20 17.74
N ASN A 123 -10.91 -13.68 18.88
CA ASN A 123 -11.41 -14.87 19.59
C ASN A 123 -11.65 -16.08 18.65
N LEU A 124 -10.70 -16.33 17.74
CA LEU A 124 -10.74 -17.50 16.86
C LEU A 124 -10.22 -18.72 17.64
N SER A 125 -11.14 -19.42 18.32
CA SER A 125 -10.86 -20.67 19.05
C SER A 125 -11.44 -21.90 18.36
#